data_AF-K1WF55-F1
#
_entry.id   AF-K1WF55-F1
#
_cell.length_a   1.000
_cell.length_b   1.000
_cell.length_c   1.000
_cell.angle_alpha   90.00
_cell.angle_beta   90.00
_cell.angle_gamma   90.00
#
_symmetry.space_group_name_H-M   'P 1'
#
loop_
_entity.id
_entity.type
_entity.pdbx_description
1 polymer ?
#
loop_
_entity_poly.entity_id
_entity_poly.type
_entity_poly.pdbx_seq_one_letter_code
_entity_poly.pdbx_strand_id
1 'polypeptide(L)'
;MLAALLATVALAAPALAANHIKVQGAEFDLCIDNTDGKEVAGNPLQVWKCYTGSSNQAWNFSDTGKYPTTFKLGDSNLCMGVQQSPLADGAPVVLMDCAAGYDHTTWSAPNGRICLLGTNYCLQLDDDCAHDGTKLKVMTLSTSPSQLWDVKEPAYE
;
A
#
# COMPACT_ATOMS: atom_id res chain seq x y z
N MET A 1 27.86 -45.29 -20.58
CA MET A 1 27.80 -43.84 -20.28
C MET A 1 26.62 -43.63 -19.35
N LEU A 2 26.87 -43.42 -18.05
CA LEU A 2 25.81 -43.13 -17.07
C LEU A 2 25.59 -41.62 -17.06
N ALA A 3 24.37 -41.17 -17.37
CA ALA A 3 23.97 -39.77 -17.23
C ALA A 3 23.52 -39.53 -15.78
N ALA A 4 24.19 -38.61 -15.08
CA ALA A 4 23.76 -38.16 -13.77
C ALA A 4 22.61 -37.15 -13.92
N LEU A 5 21.47 -37.43 -13.28
CA LEU A 5 20.35 -36.50 -13.15
C LEU A 5 20.74 -35.42 -12.13
N LEU A 6 20.96 -34.19 -12.57
CA LEU A 6 21.07 -33.03 -11.69
C LEU A 6 19.65 -32.63 -11.26
N ALA A 7 19.31 -32.88 -9.99
CA ALA A 7 18.13 -32.29 -9.38
C ALA A 7 18.40 -30.80 -9.17
N THR A 8 17.70 -29.95 -9.92
CA THR A 8 17.68 -28.51 -9.66
C THR A 8 16.93 -28.25 -8.37
N VAL A 9 17.64 -27.80 -7.33
CA VAL A 9 17.03 -27.21 -6.15
C VAL A 9 16.44 -25.87 -6.59
N ALA A 10 15.12 -25.82 -6.75
CA ALA A 10 14.43 -24.54 -6.81
C ALA A 10 14.57 -23.90 -5.43
N LEU A 11 15.36 -22.82 -5.30
CA LEU A 11 15.20 -21.94 -4.17
C LEU A 11 13.77 -21.41 -4.28
N ALA A 12 12.90 -21.80 -3.35
CA ALA A 12 11.70 -21.01 -3.11
C ALA A 12 12.22 -19.61 -2.78
N ALA A 13 11.92 -18.63 -3.63
CA ALA A 13 11.96 -17.25 -3.19
C ALA A 13 11.17 -17.23 -1.87
N PRO A 14 11.67 -16.56 -0.80
CA PRO A 14 10.87 -16.40 0.39
C PRO A 14 9.51 -15.90 -0.10
N ALA A 15 8.44 -16.66 0.19
CA ALA A 15 7.10 -16.15 -0.05
C ALA A 15 7.08 -14.86 0.74
N LEU A 16 7.12 -13.72 0.05
CA LEU A 16 7.15 -12.41 0.68
C LEU A 16 6.07 -12.47 1.75
N ALA A 17 6.46 -12.29 3.01
CA ALA A 17 5.53 -11.85 4.01
C ALA A 17 5.07 -10.49 3.51
N ALA A 18 4.04 -10.51 2.68
CA ALA A 18 3.50 -9.40 1.93
C ALA A 18 3.41 -8.17 2.83
N ASN A 19 4.15 -7.11 2.51
CA ASN A 19 4.34 -6.02 3.45
C ASN A 19 3.01 -5.29 3.65
N HIS A 20 2.48 -5.46 4.84
CA HIS A 20 1.26 -4.82 5.25
C HIS A 20 1.54 -3.36 5.62
N ILE A 21 0.75 -2.45 5.07
CA ILE A 21 0.69 -1.06 5.53
C ILE A 21 -0.50 -0.95 6.47
N LYS A 22 -0.24 -0.60 7.73
CA LYS A 22 -1.26 -0.68 8.78
C LYS A 22 -1.72 0.68 9.25
N VAL A 23 -2.97 0.77 9.72
CA VAL A 23 -3.46 1.96 10.43
C VAL A 23 -2.78 2.02 11.80
N GLN A 24 -2.09 3.12 12.09
CA GLN A 24 -1.41 3.28 13.37
C GLN A 24 -2.44 3.57 14.49
N GLY A 25 -2.38 2.80 15.59
CA GLY A 25 -3.23 3.02 16.76
C GLY A 25 -4.69 2.59 16.60
N ALA A 26 -5.02 1.81 15.55
CA ALA A 26 -6.32 1.20 15.41
C ALA A 26 -6.59 0.16 16.52
N GLU A 27 -7.85 0.01 16.92
CA GLU A 27 -8.30 -1.00 17.89
C GLU A 27 -8.08 -2.44 17.36
N PHE A 28 -8.20 -2.61 16.05
CA PHE A 28 -7.96 -3.86 15.33
C PHE A 28 -6.77 -3.72 14.37
N ASP A 29 -6.12 -4.84 14.07
CA ASP A 29 -5.06 -4.89 13.07
C ASP A 29 -5.66 -4.72 11.67
N LEU A 30 -5.67 -3.48 11.18
CA LEU A 30 -6.25 -3.08 9.89
C LEU A 30 -5.16 -2.70 8.90
N CYS A 31 -5.24 -3.30 7.73
CA CYS A 31 -4.28 -3.19 6.64
C CYS A 31 -4.93 -2.48 5.44
N ILE A 32 -4.12 -1.72 4.70
CA ILE A 32 -4.54 -1.20 3.39
C ILE A 32 -4.84 -2.39 2.47
N ASP A 33 -6.05 -2.37 1.93
CA ASP A 33 -6.69 -3.48 1.25
C ASP A 33 -7.23 -3.02 -0.11
N ASN A 34 -6.92 -3.82 -1.14
CA ASN A 34 -7.57 -3.73 -2.43
C ASN A 34 -8.98 -4.34 -2.32
N THR A 35 -10.00 -3.48 -2.38
CA THR A 35 -11.40 -3.85 -2.14
C THR A 35 -11.82 -5.03 -3.00
N ASP A 36 -12.38 -6.07 -2.38
CA ASP A 36 -12.83 -7.32 -3.01
C ASP A 36 -11.74 -8.06 -3.82
N GLY A 37 -10.46 -7.70 -3.68
CA GLY A 37 -9.36 -8.29 -4.46
C GLY A 37 -9.42 -8.01 -5.96
N LYS A 38 -10.16 -6.99 -6.41
CA LYS A 38 -10.31 -6.67 -7.83
C LYS A 38 -9.09 -5.92 -8.34
N GLU A 39 -8.22 -6.60 -9.08
CA GLU A 39 -7.00 -6.03 -9.66
C GLU A 39 -7.27 -5.27 -10.97
N VAL A 40 -8.02 -4.17 -10.86
CA VAL A 40 -8.31 -3.27 -11.99
C VAL A 40 -8.04 -1.82 -11.60
N ALA A 41 -7.55 -1.02 -12.54
CA ALA A 41 -7.36 0.41 -12.32
C ALA A 41 -8.70 1.10 -11.98
N GLY A 42 -8.67 2.00 -10.99
CA GLY A 42 -9.84 2.64 -10.43
C GLY A 42 -10.53 1.86 -9.30
N ASN A 43 -10.11 0.63 -8.99
CA ASN A 43 -10.68 -0.08 -7.85
C ASN A 43 -10.32 0.65 -6.54
N PRO A 44 -11.29 0.99 -5.67
CA PRO A 44 -11.01 1.77 -4.47
C PRO A 44 -10.17 0.98 -3.47
N LEU A 45 -9.26 1.66 -2.79
CA LEU A 45 -8.60 1.11 -1.62
C LEU A 45 -9.43 1.36 -0.37
N GLN A 46 -9.33 0.42 0.56
CA GLN A 46 -9.96 0.48 1.86
C GLN A 46 -8.96 0.03 2.93
N VAL A 47 -9.40 0.03 4.19
CA VAL A 47 -8.77 -0.79 5.21
C VAL A 47 -9.65 -1.98 5.55
N TRP A 48 -8.99 -3.09 5.86
CA TRP A 48 -9.64 -4.32 6.25
C TRP A 48 -8.73 -5.07 7.21
N LYS A 49 -9.30 -5.94 8.03
CA LYS A 49 -8.54 -6.84 8.89
C LYS A 49 -7.37 -7.47 8.14
N CYS A 50 -6.18 -7.40 8.74
CA CYS A 50 -4.96 -7.95 8.19
C CYS A 50 -5.03 -9.48 8.10
N TYR A 51 -4.64 -10.05 6.96
CA TYR A 51 -4.52 -11.49 6.75
C TYR A 51 -3.15 -11.84 6.18
N THR A 52 -2.38 -12.67 6.90
CA THR A 52 -1.09 -13.16 6.41
C THR A 52 -1.26 -13.92 5.09
N GLY A 53 -0.48 -13.52 4.07
CA GLY A 53 -0.52 -14.14 2.74
C GLY A 53 -1.67 -13.65 1.84
N SER A 54 -2.41 -12.62 2.25
CA SER A 54 -3.47 -12.04 1.42
C SER A 54 -2.89 -11.16 0.32
N SER A 55 -3.04 -11.57 -0.94
CA SER A 55 -2.48 -10.84 -2.10
C SER A 55 -3.08 -9.44 -2.25
N ASN A 56 -4.33 -9.24 -1.82
CA ASN A 56 -5.00 -7.94 -1.89
C ASN A 56 -4.57 -6.97 -0.78
N GLN A 57 -3.70 -7.39 0.16
CA GLN A 57 -3.11 -6.55 1.20
C GLN A 57 -1.57 -6.52 1.11
N ALA A 58 -1.03 -7.08 0.03
CA ALA A 58 0.40 -7.24 -0.18
C ALA A 58 0.97 -6.04 -0.95
N TRP A 59 1.75 -5.19 -0.27
CA TRP A 59 2.35 -4.03 -0.92
C TRP A 59 3.87 -4.19 -1.03
N ASN A 60 4.37 -4.15 -2.26
CA ASN A 60 5.80 -4.11 -2.55
C ASN A 60 6.25 -2.65 -2.60
N PHE A 61 7.23 -2.31 -1.77
CA PHE A 61 7.88 -1.02 -1.70
C PHE A 61 9.33 -1.21 -1.19
N SER A 62 10.23 -0.26 -1.46
CA SER A 62 11.61 -0.37 -0.97
C SER A 62 11.73 0.18 0.45
N ASP A 63 12.17 -0.64 1.41
CA ASP A 63 12.37 -0.25 2.82
C ASP A 63 13.60 0.64 3.07
N THR A 64 14.37 0.92 2.02
CA THR A 64 15.36 2.01 2.05
C THR A 64 14.69 3.40 2.04
N GLY A 65 13.38 3.46 1.79
CA GLY A 65 12.66 4.59 1.20
C GLY A 65 11.49 5.15 2.01
N LYS A 66 11.81 5.87 3.11
CA LYS A 66 10.92 6.97 3.59
C LYS A 66 10.75 8.07 2.52
N TYR A 67 11.50 8.03 1.41
CA TYR A 67 11.51 9.00 0.31
C TYR A 67 11.96 8.37 -1.00
N PRO A 68 11.53 8.93 -2.14
CA PRO A 68 10.23 8.66 -2.74
C PRO A 68 10.01 7.16 -2.99
N THR A 69 8.78 6.69 -2.81
CA THR A 69 8.39 5.28 -2.98
C THR A 69 7.09 5.14 -3.74
N THR A 70 6.85 3.95 -4.26
CA THR A 70 5.61 3.55 -4.91
C THR A 70 5.13 2.26 -4.25
N PHE A 71 3.90 2.25 -3.76
CA PHE A 71 3.30 1.07 -3.13
C PHE A 71 2.61 0.24 -4.21
N LYS A 72 3.29 -0.81 -4.69
CA LYS A 72 2.80 -1.70 -5.75
C LYS A 72 2.07 -2.88 -5.15
N LEU A 73 0.89 -3.24 -5.67
CA LEU A 73 0.15 -4.39 -5.18
C LEU A 73 0.83 -5.69 -5.68
N GLY A 74 1.48 -6.42 -4.77
CA GLY A 74 2.24 -7.64 -5.08
C GLY A 74 3.13 -7.48 -6.31
N ASP A 75 3.05 -8.43 -7.24
CA ASP A 75 3.78 -8.39 -8.52
C ASP A 75 2.99 -7.76 -9.67
N SER A 76 1.84 -7.13 -9.39
CA SER A 76 1.02 -6.46 -10.40
C SER A 76 1.71 -5.20 -10.97
N ASN A 77 1.09 -4.60 -11.99
CA ASN A 77 1.42 -3.25 -12.49
C ASN A 77 0.51 -2.17 -11.89
N LEU A 78 -0.17 -2.48 -10.79
CA LEU A 78 -1.09 -1.58 -10.10
C LEU A 78 -0.48 -1.09 -8.79
N CYS A 79 -0.66 0.20 -8.54
CA CYS A 79 -0.09 0.91 -7.42
C CYS A 79 -1.16 1.71 -6.69
N MET A 80 -0.91 1.99 -5.41
CA MET A 80 -1.69 2.99 -4.69
C MET A 80 -1.53 4.35 -5.37
N GLY A 81 -2.64 4.92 -5.82
CA GLY A 81 -2.64 6.22 -6.47
C GLY A 81 -3.90 7.04 -6.23
N VAL A 82 -3.86 8.32 -6.58
CA VAL A 82 -4.96 9.26 -6.37
C VAL A 82 -5.70 9.53 -7.68
N GLN A 83 -6.99 9.20 -7.73
CA GLN A 83 -7.81 9.35 -8.94
C GLN A 83 -8.50 10.71 -8.99
N GLN A 84 -7.73 11.77 -9.19
CA GLN A 84 -8.27 13.10 -9.48
C GLN A 84 -7.21 14.05 -10.04
N SER A 85 -7.55 14.83 -11.06
CA SER A 85 -6.74 15.97 -11.52
C SER A 85 -7.66 17.18 -11.77
N PRO A 86 -7.43 18.33 -11.11
CA PRO A 86 -6.37 18.61 -10.14
C PRO A 86 -6.59 17.91 -8.78
N LEU A 87 -5.52 17.71 -8.03
CA LEU A 87 -5.58 17.19 -6.66
C LEU A 87 -6.38 18.12 -5.75
N ALA A 88 -7.24 17.53 -4.90
CA ALA A 88 -7.99 18.24 -3.88
C ALA A 88 -8.20 17.35 -2.64
N ASP A 89 -8.54 17.97 -1.52
CA ASP A 89 -9.05 17.27 -0.34
C ASP A 89 -10.23 16.38 -0.73
N GLY A 90 -10.22 15.13 -0.25
CA GLY A 90 -11.26 14.16 -0.55
C GLY A 90 -11.01 13.33 -1.81
N ALA A 91 -9.96 13.61 -2.59
CA ALA A 91 -9.68 12.83 -3.78
C ALA A 91 -9.45 11.34 -3.41
N PRO A 92 -10.12 10.40 -4.10
CA PRO A 92 -10.11 8.99 -3.72
C PRO A 92 -8.77 8.34 -4.01
N VAL A 93 -8.38 7.41 -3.14
CA VAL A 93 -7.21 6.55 -3.32
C VAL A 93 -7.65 5.21 -3.87
N VAL A 94 -7.04 4.81 -4.97
CA VAL A 94 -7.44 3.65 -5.79
C VAL A 94 -6.21 2.84 -6.19
N LEU A 95 -6.43 1.67 -6.77
CA LEU A 95 -5.46 1.05 -7.66
C LEU A 95 -5.33 1.86 -8.95
N MET A 96 -4.11 2.19 -9.32
CA MET A 96 -3.79 2.96 -10.52
C MET A 96 -2.62 2.31 -11.24
N ASP A 97 -2.51 2.48 -12.56
CA ASP A 97 -1.30 2.09 -13.28
C ASP A 97 -0.08 2.76 -12.63
N CYS A 98 0.92 1.98 -12.27
CA CYS A 98 2.13 2.52 -11.63
C CYS A 98 2.84 3.58 -12.48
N ALA A 99 2.69 3.54 -13.81
CA ALA A 99 3.25 4.48 -14.77
C ALA A 99 2.38 5.73 -15.01
N ALA A 100 1.28 5.92 -14.27
CA ALA A 100 0.35 7.03 -14.47
C ALA A 100 0.95 8.44 -14.20
N GLY A 101 2.13 8.52 -13.58
CA GLY A 101 2.84 9.79 -13.35
C GLY A 101 3.22 9.99 -11.88
N TYR A 102 4.30 10.75 -11.66
CA TYR A 102 4.87 10.96 -10.32
C TYR A 102 3.92 11.66 -9.34
N ASP A 103 3.02 12.52 -9.82
CA ASP A 103 2.09 13.32 -9.01
C ASP A 103 0.87 12.53 -8.49
N HIS A 104 0.66 11.30 -8.97
CA HIS A 104 -0.48 10.48 -8.56
C HIS A 104 -0.11 9.18 -7.83
N THR A 105 1.08 8.62 -8.07
CA THR A 105 1.48 7.28 -7.56
C THR A 105 2.81 7.25 -6.80
N THR A 106 3.46 8.41 -6.64
CA THR A 106 4.72 8.52 -5.90
C THR A 106 4.52 9.21 -4.56
N TRP A 107 4.97 8.55 -3.51
CA TRP A 107 4.71 8.91 -2.13
C TRP A 107 6.01 9.15 -1.35
N SER A 108 5.90 9.95 -0.29
CA SER A 108 6.88 10.15 0.76
C SER A 108 6.29 9.60 2.05
N ALA A 109 7.00 8.71 2.74
CA ALA A 109 6.48 7.98 3.89
C ALA A 109 7.16 8.27 5.25
N PRO A 110 7.63 9.50 5.57
CA PRO A 110 8.30 9.75 6.84
C PRO A 110 7.32 9.89 8.00
N ASN A 111 7.80 9.55 9.21
CA ASN A 111 7.13 9.86 10.48
C ASN A 111 5.69 9.34 10.59
N GLY A 112 5.44 8.13 10.05
CA GLY A 112 4.14 7.47 10.14
C GLY A 112 3.07 8.10 9.26
N ARG A 113 3.45 8.80 8.19
CA ARG A 113 2.52 9.43 7.25
C ARG A 113 2.88 9.03 5.85
N ILE A 114 1.90 8.92 4.97
CA ILE A 114 2.08 8.64 3.54
C ILE A 114 1.55 9.85 2.77
N CYS A 115 2.42 10.66 2.18
CA CYS A 115 2.05 11.90 1.50
C CYS A 115 2.51 11.89 0.05
N LEU A 116 1.69 12.41 -0.86
CA LEU A 116 2.06 12.53 -2.28
C LEU A 116 3.30 13.41 -2.40
N LEU A 117 4.30 12.92 -3.12
CA LEU A 117 5.61 13.56 -3.22
C LEU A 117 5.49 15.00 -3.72
N GLY A 118 6.10 15.95 -3.00
CA GLY A 118 6.10 17.37 -3.38
C GLY A 118 4.77 18.11 -3.08
N THR A 119 3.83 17.47 -2.38
CA THR A 119 2.55 18.08 -1.99
C THR A 119 2.38 18.08 -0.46
N ASN A 120 1.30 18.71 0.02
CA ASN A 120 0.81 18.59 1.38
C ASN A 120 -0.38 17.62 1.50
N TYR A 121 -0.69 16.83 0.47
CA TYR A 121 -1.78 15.86 0.50
C TYR A 121 -1.27 14.51 1.03
N CYS A 122 -1.92 13.99 2.06
CA CYS A 122 -1.56 12.75 2.73
C CYS A 122 -2.73 11.79 2.77
N LEU A 123 -2.40 10.50 2.73
CA LEU A 123 -3.33 9.39 2.86
C LEU A 123 -4.09 9.51 4.18
N GLN A 124 -5.41 9.43 4.08
CA GLN A 124 -6.32 9.51 5.20
C GLN A 124 -7.43 8.47 5.06
N LEU A 125 -7.89 7.95 6.18
CA LEU A 125 -9.18 7.26 6.27
C LEU A 125 -10.32 8.22 5.90
N ASP A 126 -11.34 7.69 5.23
CA ASP A 126 -12.54 8.46 4.88
C ASP A 126 -13.42 8.79 6.09
N ASP A 127 -13.33 7.96 7.13
CA ASP A 127 -13.94 8.11 8.45
C ASP A 127 -12.85 8.38 9.52
N ASP A 128 -13.21 9.02 10.63
CA ASP A 128 -12.35 9.23 11.79
C ASP A 128 -12.14 7.96 12.62
N CYS A 129 -13.02 6.95 12.48
CA CYS A 129 -12.89 5.64 13.11
C CYS A 129 -12.58 4.55 12.08
N ALA A 130 -11.47 3.83 12.27
CA ALA A 130 -11.06 2.76 11.37
C ALA A 130 -11.87 1.48 11.65
N HIS A 131 -12.64 1.03 10.66
CA HIS A 131 -13.28 -0.29 10.64
C HIS A 131 -13.15 -0.94 9.26
N ASP A 132 -13.43 -2.25 9.18
CA ASP A 132 -13.46 -2.98 7.92
C ASP A 132 -14.31 -2.25 6.87
N GLY A 133 -13.72 -1.97 5.72
CA GLY A 133 -14.37 -1.31 4.60
C GLY A 133 -14.20 0.22 4.56
N THR A 134 -13.59 0.83 5.59
CA THR A 134 -13.32 2.28 5.58
C THR A 134 -12.45 2.64 4.37
N LYS A 135 -12.94 3.53 3.50
CA LYS A 135 -12.23 3.91 2.27
C LYS A 135 -11.06 4.85 2.55
N LEU A 136 -10.19 4.96 1.55
CA LEU A 136 -9.01 5.83 1.59
C LEU A 136 -9.20 7.03 0.67
N LYS A 137 -8.77 8.18 1.15
CA LYS A 137 -8.70 9.44 0.41
C LYS A 137 -7.37 10.13 0.67
N VAL A 138 -7.08 11.19 -0.08
CA VAL A 138 -6.08 12.16 0.34
C VAL A 138 -6.73 13.39 0.97
N MET A 139 -6.05 13.94 1.96
CA MET A 139 -6.42 15.18 2.64
C MET A 139 -5.17 15.99 2.94
N THR A 140 -5.33 17.30 3.06
CA THR A 140 -4.28 18.19 3.51
C THR A 140 -3.69 17.70 4.83
N LEU A 141 -2.36 17.72 4.92
CA LEU A 141 -1.59 17.30 6.09
C LEU A 141 -2.14 17.97 7.35
N SER A 142 -2.51 17.15 8.32
CA SER A 142 -3.07 17.59 9.59
C SER A 142 -2.52 16.75 10.74
N THR A 143 -2.83 17.10 11.99
CA THR A 143 -2.50 16.27 13.15
C THR A 143 -3.48 15.13 13.39
N SER A 144 -4.42 14.87 12.47
CA SER A 144 -5.43 13.83 12.64
C SER A 144 -4.80 12.44 12.78
N PRO A 145 -5.25 11.61 13.75
CA PRO A 145 -4.88 10.20 13.82
C PRO A 145 -5.27 9.40 12.56
N SER A 146 -6.30 9.83 11.82
CA SER A 146 -6.71 9.17 10.57
C SER A 146 -5.69 9.26 9.42
N GLN A 147 -4.58 10.00 9.62
CA GLN A 147 -3.45 10.10 8.69
C GLN A 147 -2.19 9.36 9.17
N LEU A 148 -2.29 8.54 10.22
CA LEU A 148 -1.15 7.81 10.79
C LEU A 148 -1.11 6.35 10.32
N TRP A 149 0.05 5.95 9.82
CA TRP A 149 0.29 4.68 9.14
C TRP A 149 1.60 4.04 9.59
N ASP A 150 1.55 2.76 9.94
CA ASP A 150 2.73 1.95 10.16
C ASP A 150 3.19 1.35 8.83
N VAL A 151 4.21 1.99 8.23
CA VAL A 151 4.89 1.54 7.01
C VAL A 151 6.20 0.87 7.40
N LYS A 152 6.19 -0.45 7.48
CA LYS A 152 7.38 -1.27 7.74
C LYS A 152 7.25 -2.57 6.97
N GLU A 153 8.31 -3.04 6.35
CA GLU A 153 8.37 -4.46 5.96
C GLU A 153 8.27 -5.30 7.26
N PRO A 154 7.56 -6.43 7.28
CA PRO A 154 7.67 -7.37 8.37
C PRO A 154 9.14 -7.72 8.54
N ALA A 155 9.65 -7.65 9.77
CA ALA A 155 10.97 -8.18 10.05
C ALA A 155 10.97 -9.65 9.63
N TYR A 156 11.88 -10.01 8.72
CA TYR A 156 12.18 -11.42 8.44
C TYR A 156 12.67 -12.03 9.77
N GLU A 157 11.80 -12.76 10.47
CA GLU A 157 12.23 -13.69 11.53
C GLU A 157 12.66 -15.03 10.93
#